data_AF-A0A448ZRJ4-F1
#
_entry.id   AF-A0A448ZRJ4-F1
#
_cell.length_a   1.000
_cell.length_b   1.000
_cell.length_c   1.000
_cell.angle_alpha   90.00
_cell.angle_beta   90.00
_cell.angle_gamma   90.00
#
_symmetry.space_group_name_H-M   'P 1'
#
loop_
_entity.id
_entity.type
_entity.pdbx_description
1 polymer ?
#
loop_
_entity_poly.entity_id
_entity_poly.type
_entity_poly.pdbx_seq_one_letter_code
_entity_poly.pdbx_strand_id
1 'polypeptide(L)'
;MSSVPTPREETVLVDQSISVAGRPLPEPKTNEKKQSDAADNKHGGAEGRASIVLFYQYKEPVWTEPEFQKALKLFLAIGRRFSMTGRGRIAPEGVNCTLTGPSAERVRGFCQALRDEWGVVDRNDSSSSSSNNNNNNN
;
A
#
# COMPACT_ATOMS: atom_id res chain seq x y z
N MET A 1 -9.12 -20.76 48.39
CA MET A 1 -9.78 -21.31 47.18
C MET A 1 -9.33 -20.46 46.00
N SER A 2 -8.55 -21.03 45.09
CA SER A 2 -7.97 -20.33 43.93
C SER A 2 -8.94 -20.43 42.75
N SER A 3 -9.37 -19.29 42.19
CA SER A 3 -10.28 -19.24 41.04
C SER A 3 -9.50 -19.48 39.74
N VAL A 4 -9.88 -20.51 38.99
CA VAL A 4 -9.34 -20.81 37.66
C VAL A 4 -9.74 -19.69 36.69
N PRO A 5 -8.79 -19.06 35.97
CA PRO A 5 -9.15 -18.07 34.95
C PRO A 5 -9.77 -18.76 33.74
N THR A 6 -10.97 -18.36 33.36
CA THR A 6 -11.65 -18.81 32.13
C THR A 6 -10.91 -18.32 30.89
N PRO A 7 -10.78 -19.14 29.83
CA PRO A 7 -10.22 -18.71 28.55
C PRO A 7 -11.01 -17.53 27.99
N ARG A 8 -10.33 -16.46 27.58
CA ARG A 8 -10.98 -15.42 26.76
C ARG A 8 -11.26 -16.03 25.39
N GLU A 9 -12.52 -16.31 25.09
CA GLU A 9 -12.96 -16.54 23.71
C GLU A 9 -12.77 -15.23 22.95
N GLU A 10 -11.65 -15.14 22.22
CA GLU A 10 -11.42 -14.03 21.30
C GLU A 10 -12.23 -14.33 20.05
N THR A 11 -13.44 -13.77 19.97
CA THR A 11 -14.27 -13.87 18.77
C THR A 11 -13.53 -13.14 17.64
N VAL A 12 -12.83 -13.89 16.80
CA VAL A 12 -12.25 -13.33 15.57
C VAL A 12 -13.42 -12.80 14.76
N LEU A 13 -13.53 -11.47 14.65
CA LEU A 13 -14.52 -10.82 13.81
C LEU A 13 -14.18 -11.17 12.36
N VAL A 14 -14.77 -12.25 11.86
CA VAL A 14 -14.52 -12.80 10.52
C VAL A 14 -14.75 -11.72 9.45
N ASP A 15 -15.73 -10.84 9.66
CA ASP A 15 -16.03 -9.70 8.78
C ASP A 15 -14.89 -8.67 8.67
N GLN A 16 -14.08 -8.54 9.73
CA GLN A 16 -12.90 -7.66 9.74
C GLN A 16 -11.65 -8.37 9.19
N SER A 17 -11.74 -9.68 8.96
CA SER A 17 -10.67 -10.56 8.49
C SER A 17 -10.79 -10.88 6.99
N ILE A 18 -11.48 -10.02 6.23
CA ILE A 18 -11.67 -10.18 4.79
C ILE A 18 -10.55 -9.40 4.07
N SER A 19 -9.91 -10.03 3.08
CA SER A 19 -8.94 -9.34 2.23
C SER A 19 -9.56 -8.11 1.58
N VAL A 20 -8.92 -6.95 1.78
CA VAL A 20 -9.26 -5.69 1.13
C VAL A 20 -8.38 -5.41 -0.10
N ALA A 21 -7.63 -6.42 -0.56
CA ALA A 21 -6.83 -6.32 -1.77
C ALA A 21 -7.74 -6.04 -2.99
N GLY A 22 -7.33 -5.08 -3.83
CA GLY A 22 -8.09 -4.68 -5.01
C GLY A 22 -9.36 -3.86 -4.75
N ARG A 23 -9.77 -3.66 -3.50
CA ARG A 23 -10.88 -2.75 -3.17
C ARG A 23 -10.39 -1.29 -3.12
N PRO A 24 -11.26 -0.31 -3.44
CA PRO A 24 -10.97 1.10 -3.22
C PRO A 24 -10.59 1.36 -1.76
N LEU A 25 -9.72 2.34 -1.54
CA LEU A 25 -9.46 2.82 -0.18
C LEU A 25 -10.77 3.31 0.46
N PRO A 26 -11.08 2.92 1.72
CA PRO A 26 -12.24 3.45 2.43
C PRO A 26 -12.15 4.97 2.51
N GLU A 27 -13.26 5.69 2.32
CA GLU A 27 -13.29 7.15 2.38
C GLU A 27 -12.58 7.68 3.64
N PRO A 28 -11.86 8.82 3.54
CA PRO A 28 -11.33 9.47 4.72
C PRO A 28 -12.50 9.74 5.68
N LYS A 29 -12.34 9.43 6.96
CA LYS A 29 -13.31 9.87 7.96
C LYS A 29 -13.30 11.40 7.95
N THR A 30 -14.33 12.00 7.36
CA THR A 30 -14.58 13.43 7.49
C THR A 30 -14.82 13.64 8.97
N ASN A 31 -14.04 14.52 9.59
CA ASN A 31 -14.26 14.84 10.99
C ASN A 31 -15.70 15.35 11.13
N GLU A 32 -16.60 14.52 11.65
CA GLU A 32 -17.76 15.03 12.36
C GLU A 32 -17.17 15.99 13.39
N LYS A 33 -17.46 17.29 13.24
CA LYS A 33 -17.04 18.30 14.20
C LYS A 33 -17.62 17.90 15.55
N LYS A 34 -16.86 17.19 16.39
CA LYS A 34 -17.12 17.19 17.82
C LYS A 34 -16.85 18.60 18.31
N GLN A 35 -17.93 19.36 18.42
CA GLN A 35 -17.98 20.64 19.09
C GLN A 35 -17.87 20.39 20.61
N SER A 36 -16.64 20.18 21.09
CA SER A 36 -16.24 20.12 22.50
C SER A 36 -14.75 19.76 22.48
N ASP A 37 -13.78 20.62 22.77
CA ASP A 37 -13.70 21.57 23.87
C ASP A 37 -12.84 22.77 23.47
N ALA A 38 -13.35 23.97 23.73
CA ALA A 38 -12.57 25.19 23.68
C ALA A 38 -11.69 25.28 24.93
N ALA A 39 -10.42 24.90 24.85
CA ALA A 39 -9.36 25.40 25.72
C ALA A 39 -7.95 25.03 25.18
N ASP A 40 -7.17 26.06 24.86
CA ASP A 40 -5.71 26.09 24.87
C ASP A 40 -4.90 25.05 24.09
N ASN A 41 -4.96 25.11 22.75
CA ASN A 41 -3.77 24.81 21.95
C ASN A 41 -3.71 25.68 20.69
N LYS A 42 -2.78 26.65 20.69
CA LYS A 42 -2.39 27.48 19.53
C LYS A 42 -1.64 26.65 18.47
N HIS A 43 -2.31 25.69 17.84
CA HIS A 43 -1.84 25.03 16.61
C HIS A 43 -3.02 24.87 15.64
N GLY A 44 -3.69 25.99 15.37
CA GLY A 44 -4.78 26.09 14.42
C GLY A 44 -4.27 26.09 12.98
N GLY A 45 -4.15 24.90 12.41
CA GLY A 45 -3.95 24.67 10.99
C GLY A 45 -3.99 23.16 10.74
N ALA A 46 -4.54 22.73 9.61
CA ALA A 46 -4.47 21.33 9.14
C ALA A 46 -3.03 20.88 8.78
N GLU A 47 -2.03 21.58 9.30
CA GLU A 47 -0.61 21.34 9.14
C GLU A 47 -0.06 20.80 10.48
N GLY A 48 0.53 19.60 10.47
CA GLY A 48 1.32 19.14 11.62
C GLY A 48 1.17 17.68 12.04
N ARG A 49 0.45 16.82 11.30
CA ARG A 49 0.43 15.38 11.60
C ARG A 49 0.99 14.58 10.44
N ALA A 50 2.29 14.29 10.51
CA ALA A 50 2.92 13.30 9.67
C ALA A 50 2.19 11.96 9.82
N SER A 51 2.06 11.22 8.73
CA SER A 51 1.44 9.90 8.72
C SER A 51 2.45 8.87 8.27
N ILE A 52 2.43 7.69 8.90
CA ILE A 52 3.36 6.59 8.61
C ILE A 52 2.58 5.47 7.94
N VAL A 53 3.16 4.88 6.91
CA VAL A 53 2.69 3.65 6.28
C VAL A 53 3.76 2.57 6.38
N LEU A 54 3.34 1.39 6.83
CA LEU A 54 4.13 0.17 6.88
C LEU A 54 3.45 -0.87 6.00
N PHE A 55 4.16 -1.44 5.04
CA PHE A 55 3.64 -2.53 4.22
C PHE A 55 4.75 -3.41 3.65
N TYR A 56 4.36 -4.62 3.27
CA TYR A 56 5.17 -5.55 2.51
C TYR A 56 4.30 -6.19 1.43
N GLN A 57 4.91 -6.55 0.30
CA GLN A 57 4.28 -7.32 -0.77
C GLN A 57 5.33 -8.22 -1.38
N TYR A 58 5.07 -9.52 -1.41
CA TYR A 58 5.87 -10.49 -2.15
C TYR A 58 5.34 -10.64 -3.57
N LYS A 59 6.23 -10.84 -4.53
CA LYS A 59 5.90 -11.09 -5.95
C LYS A 59 6.36 -12.49 -6.33
N GLU A 60 5.43 -13.30 -6.85
CA GLU A 60 5.72 -14.63 -7.39
C GLU A 60 5.11 -14.80 -8.79
N PRO A 61 5.87 -15.27 -9.79
CA PRO A 61 7.32 -15.59 -9.77
C PRO A 61 8.18 -14.33 -9.62
N VAL A 62 9.36 -14.35 -8.98
CA VAL A 62 10.17 -13.12 -8.78
C VAL A 62 10.36 -12.29 -10.07
N TRP A 63 10.45 -10.97 -9.94
CA TRP A 63 10.69 -10.11 -11.10
C TRP A 63 12.00 -10.48 -11.80
N THR A 64 11.97 -10.44 -13.13
CA THR A 64 13.19 -10.40 -13.95
C THR A 64 13.92 -9.07 -13.72
N GLU A 65 15.22 -9.01 -14.02
CA GLU A 65 16.00 -7.78 -13.85
C GLU A 65 15.37 -6.55 -14.56
N PRO A 66 14.86 -6.64 -15.82
CA PRO A 66 14.18 -5.51 -16.45
C PRO A 66 12.89 -5.08 -15.75
N GLU A 67 12.12 -6.02 -15.20
CA GLU A 67 10.89 -5.74 -14.46
C GLU A 67 11.19 -5.11 -13.11
N PHE A 68 12.19 -5.63 -12.39
CA PHE A 68 12.67 -5.05 -11.14
C PHE A 68 13.12 -3.59 -11.33
N GLN A 69 13.89 -3.29 -12.38
CA GLN A 69 14.30 -1.92 -12.67
C GLN A 69 13.12 -0.99 -12.99
N LYS A 70 12.08 -1.51 -13.68
CA LYS A 70 10.84 -0.76 -13.92
C LYS A 70 10.06 -0.52 -12.61
N ALA A 71 9.91 -1.55 -11.78
CA ALA A 71 9.27 -1.48 -10.48
C ALA A 71 9.98 -0.46 -9.58
N LEU A 72 11.30 -0.55 -9.45
CA LEU A 72 12.11 0.39 -8.66
C LEU A 72 11.90 1.84 -9.12
N LYS A 73 11.98 2.11 -10.43
CA LYS A 73 11.76 3.45 -10.98
C LYS A 73 10.35 3.97 -10.71
N LEU A 74 9.34 3.12 -10.91
CA LEU A 74 7.94 3.48 -10.64
C LEU A 74 7.72 3.79 -9.17
N PHE A 75 8.22 2.95 -8.26
CA PHE A 75 8.09 3.16 -6.82
C PHE A 75 8.67 4.51 -6.39
N LEU A 76 9.88 4.81 -6.85
CA LEU A 76 10.57 6.06 -6.54
C LEU A 76 9.83 7.26 -7.14
N ALA A 77 9.28 7.14 -8.34
CA ALA A 77 8.48 8.20 -8.97
C ALA A 77 7.20 8.50 -8.17
N ILE A 78 6.45 7.47 -7.78
CA ILE A 78 5.24 7.61 -6.95
C ILE A 78 5.60 8.20 -5.58
N GLY A 79 6.66 7.70 -4.93
CA GLY A 79 7.14 8.20 -3.65
C GLY A 79 7.49 9.69 -3.70
N ARG A 80 8.21 10.14 -4.75
CA ARG A 80 8.53 11.56 -4.97
C ARG A 80 7.29 12.42 -5.18
N ARG A 81 6.32 11.93 -5.98
CA ARG A 81 5.06 12.65 -6.27
C ARG A 81 4.26 12.98 -5.01
N PHE A 82 4.29 12.10 -4.00
CA PHE A 82 3.59 12.28 -2.73
C PHE A 82 4.48 12.74 -1.57
N SER A 83 5.74 13.10 -1.85
CA SER A 83 6.71 13.55 -0.84
C SER A 83 6.92 12.54 0.30
N MET A 84 6.96 11.25 -0.05
CA MET A 84 7.25 10.18 0.90
C MET A 84 8.74 10.12 1.22
N THR A 85 9.06 9.93 2.49
CA THR A 85 10.43 9.72 2.99
C THR A 85 10.47 8.51 3.91
N GLY A 86 11.65 7.97 4.24
CA GLY A 86 11.77 6.82 5.14
C GLY A 86 12.63 5.71 4.54
N ARG A 87 12.37 4.46 4.95
CA ARG A 87 13.17 3.30 4.56
C ARG A 87 12.32 2.32 3.75
N GLY A 88 12.75 2.07 2.52
CA GLY A 88 12.19 1.02 1.67
C GLY A 88 13.28 0.07 1.18
N ARG A 89 12.93 -1.22 1.10
CA ARG A 89 13.69 -2.26 0.40
C ARG A 89 12.82 -2.74 -0.75
N ILE A 90 13.37 -2.67 -1.96
CA ILE A 90 12.77 -3.26 -3.16
C ILE A 90 13.81 -4.23 -3.69
N ALA A 91 13.38 -5.45 -3.95
CA ALA A 91 14.20 -6.54 -4.45
C ALA A 91 13.37 -7.36 -5.46
N PRO A 92 13.97 -8.28 -6.21
CA PRO A 92 13.24 -9.09 -7.20
C PRO A 92 12.02 -9.83 -6.61
N GLU A 93 12.10 -10.25 -5.34
CA GLU A 93 11.03 -10.94 -4.63
C GLU A 93 9.90 -10.04 -4.12
N GLY A 94 10.04 -8.71 -4.23
CA GLY A 94 8.99 -7.78 -3.85
C GLY A 94 9.48 -6.54 -3.10
N VAL A 95 8.64 -6.03 -2.19
CA VAL A 95 8.83 -4.75 -1.51
C VAL A 95 8.53 -4.83 -0.02
N ASN A 96 9.32 -4.13 0.78
CA ASN A 96 9.12 -3.93 2.23
C ASN A 96 9.47 -2.49 2.58
N CYS A 97 8.51 -1.74 3.14
CA CYS A 97 8.65 -0.31 3.33
C CYS A 97 8.03 0.19 4.64
N THR A 98 8.77 1.09 5.30
CA THR A 98 8.27 2.00 6.33
C THR A 98 8.51 3.43 5.86
N LEU A 99 7.45 4.12 5.45
CA LEU A 99 7.53 5.47 4.89
C LEU A 99 6.66 6.45 5.68
N THR A 100 7.14 7.69 5.76
CA THR A 100 6.47 8.84 6.37
C THR A 100 6.06 9.81 5.26
N GLY A 101 4.78 10.18 5.25
CA GLY A 101 4.23 11.25 4.42
C GLY A 101 3.88 12.47 5.27
N PRO A 102 3.85 13.67 4.66
CA PRO A 102 3.63 14.92 5.38
C PRO A 102 2.18 15.09 5.89
N SER A 103 1.22 14.34 5.34
CA SER A 103 -0.17 14.32 5.78
C SER A 103 -0.83 12.97 5.49
N ALA A 104 -1.97 12.71 6.15
CA ALA A 104 -2.76 11.49 5.90
C ALA A 104 -3.27 11.41 4.44
N GLU A 105 -3.67 12.54 3.86
CA GLU A 105 -4.09 12.61 2.46
C GLU A 105 -2.96 12.19 1.50
N ARG A 106 -1.73 12.66 1.75
CA ARG A 106 -0.57 12.31 0.92
C ARG A 106 -0.22 10.83 1.00
N VAL A 107 -0.26 10.25 2.20
CA VAL A 107 -0.08 8.80 2.39
C VAL A 107 -1.18 8.00 1.68
N ARG A 108 -2.43 8.44 1.77
CA ARG A 108 -3.55 7.78 1.08
C ARG A 108 -3.41 7.87 -0.44
N GLY A 109 -3.03 9.04 -0.97
CA GLY A 109 -2.73 9.24 -2.39
C GLY A 109 -1.59 8.33 -2.87
N PHE A 110 -0.53 8.21 -2.08
CA PHE A 110 0.56 7.26 -2.34
C PHE A 110 0.05 5.81 -2.43
N CYS A 111 -0.75 5.37 -1.45
CA CYS A 111 -1.32 4.02 -1.45
C CYS A 111 -2.29 3.77 -2.60
N GLN A 112 -3.03 4.79 -3.04
CA GLN A 112 -3.94 4.67 -4.18
C GLN A 112 -3.15 4.55 -5.49
N ALA A 113 -2.16 5.42 -5.68
CA ALA A 113 -1.25 5.34 -6.82
C ALA A 113 -0.53 4.00 -6.93
N LEU A 114 -0.10 3.42 -5.81
CA LEU A 114 0.43 2.05 -5.83
C LEU A 114 -0.62 1.07 -6.35
N ARG A 115 -1.87 1.10 -5.87
CA ARG A 115 -2.91 0.19 -6.39
C ARG A 115 -3.14 0.36 -7.90
N ASP A 116 -3.14 1.60 -8.39
CA ASP A 116 -3.50 1.90 -9.77
C ASP A 116 -2.35 1.64 -10.76
N GLU A 117 -1.11 1.96 -10.37
CA GLU A 117 0.05 1.95 -11.26
C GLU A 117 0.98 0.75 -11.01
N TRP A 118 1.15 0.32 -9.75
CA TRP A 118 2.04 -0.80 -9.39
C TRP A 118 1.52 -2.13 -9.93
N GLY A 119 0.19 -2.32 -9.88
CA GLY A 119 -0.46 -3.55 -10.32
C GLY A 119 -0.27 -3.87 -11.81
N VAL A 120 0.15 -2.88 -12.62
CA VAL A 120 0.47 -3.09 -14.05
C VAL A 120 1.84 -3.76 -14.22
N VAL A 121 2.81 -3.46 -13.34
CA VAL A 121 4.14 -4.10 -13.35
C VAL A 121 4.08 -5.51 -12.78
N ASP A 122 3.15 -5.74 -11.85
CA ASP A 122 2.97 -7.03 -11.16
C ASP A 122 2.26 -8.09 -12.04
N ARG A 123 1.36 -7.66 -12.94
CA ARG A 123 0.51 -8.55 -13.75
C ARG A 123 1.09 -9.01 -15.08
N ASN A 124 2.32 -8.64 -15.43
CA ASN A 124 2.85 -8.88 -16.77
C ASN A 124 3.27 -10.34 -17.04
N ASP A 125 2.81 -11.28 -16.22
CA ASP A 125 2.98 -12.70 -16.43
C ASP A 125 1.97 -13.20 -17.49
N SER A 126 2.51 -13.70 -18.61
CA SER A 126 1.94 -14.68 -19.57
C SER A 126 1.01 -14.22 -20.71
N SER A 127 1.47 -13.38 -21.64
CA SER A 127 0.89 -13.36 -23.01
C SER A 127 1.83 -12.98 -24.17
N SER A 128 3.13 -13.29 -24.10
CA SER A 128 4.02 -13.27 -25.27
C SER A 128 4.30 -14.70 -25.77
N SER A 129 3.25 -15.43 -26.10
CA SER A 129 3.39 -16.63 -26.94
C SER A 129 3.70 -16.19 -28.37
N SER A 130 4.92 -16.48 -28.80
CA SER A 130 5.47 -16.29 -30.13
C SER A 130 4.48 -16.62 -31.25
N SER A 131 3.99 -15.60 -31.95
CA SER A 131 3.45 -15.78 -33.31
C SER A 131 4.63 -15.87 -34.27
N ASN A 132 5.19 -17.06 -34.41
CA ASN A 132 6.18 -17.38 -35.45
C ASN A 132 5.40 -17.87 -36.69
N ASN A 133 4.92 -16.94 -37.52
CA ASN A 133 4.33 -17.30 -38.81
C ASN A 133 5.45 -17.59 -39.81
N ASN A 134 5.89 -18.86 -39.84
CA ASN A 134 6.57 -19.43 -40.99
C ASN A 134 5.55 -19.60 -42.12
N ASN A 135 5.42 -18.60 -42.98
CA ASN A 135 4.83 -18.78 -44.30
C ASN A 135 5.91 -19.26 -45.27
N ASN A 136 6.10 -20.57 -45.32
CA ASN A 136 6.59 -21.26 -46.50
C ASN A 136 5.57 -22.34 -46.84
N ASN A 137 4.84 -22.15 -47.94
CA ASN A 137 4.33 -23.26 -48.75
C ASN A 137 3.95 -22.74 -50.14
N ASN A 138 4.79 -23.16 -51.09
CA ASN A 138 4.53 -23.58 -52.48
C ASN A 138 3.72 -22.67 -53.41
#